data_AF-A0A7J6X158-F1
#
_entry.id   AF-A0A7J6X158-F1
#
_cell.length_a   1.000
_cell.length_b   1.000
_cell.length_c   1.000
_cell.angle_alpha   90.00
_cell.angle_beta   90.00
_cell.angle_gamma   90.00
#
_symmetry.space_group_name_H-M   'P 1'
#
loop_
_entity.id
_entity.type
_entity.pdbx_description
1 polymer ?
#
loop_
_entity_poly.entity_id
_entity_poly.type
_entity_poly.pdbx_seq_one_letter_code
_entity_poly.pdbx_strand_id
1 'polypeptide(L)'
;MVLEESFNKLILESSNATQEEDSEIKDEEIGEKKFLTFITSDGEIMKVEEEFMLQSELIKFKLEDVCDNVTPLPNVTANIFTMVIDYCKHHVGDKEAEELNKWDDEFIDVDQKIVFDIIMAANYLFIKGLLDLACAKAAKIISGKPVPVIRELLRMESGFTEEEEEENRKMNPWAYED
;
A
#
# COMPACT_ATOMS: atom_id res chain seq x y z
N MET A 1 -25.96 53.33 -30.04
CA MET A 1 -27.09 52.46 -29.64
C MET A 1 -27.27 51.23 -30.53
N VAL A 2 -27.14 51.30 -31.86
CA VAL A 2 -27.39 50.12 -32.75
C VAL A 2 -26.28 49.03 -32.71
N LEU A 3 -25.05 49.38 -32.31
CA LEU A 3 -23.92 48.42 -32.28
C LEU A 3 -23.90 47.53 -31.03
N GLU A 4 -24.37 48.02 -29.87
CA GLU A 4 -24.43 47.22 -28.62
C GLU A 4 -25.58 46.20 -28.65
N GLU A 5 -26.70 46.53 -29.28
CA GLU A 5 -27.82 45.60 -29.47
C GLU A 5 -27.45 44.46 -30.42
N SER A 6 -26.64 44.73 -31.45
CA SER A 6 -26.16 43.72 -32.39
C SER A 6 -25.12 42.77 -31.77
N PHE A 7 -24.30 43.27 -30.84
CA PHE A 7 -23.29 42.48 -30.14
C PHE A 7 -23.92 41.56 -29.09
N ASN A 8 -24.93 42.06 -28.35
CA ASN A 8 -25.66 41.26 -27.37
C ASN A 8 -26.51 40.16 -28.01
N LYS A 9 -27.03 40.38 -29.23
CA LYS A 9 -27.80 39.37 -29.97
C LYS A 9 -26.91 38.20 -30.45
N LEU A 10 -25.67 38.48 -30.85
CA LEU A 10 -24.72 37.45 -31.29
C LEU A 10 -24.26 36.54 -30.13
N ILE A 11 -24.10 37.12 -28.92
CA ILE A 11 -23.75 36.37 -27.70
C ILE A 11 -24.90 35.45 -27.26
N LEU A 12 -26.15 35.92 -27.35
CA LEU A 12 -27.34 35.13 -27.04
C LEU A 12 -27.58 33.98 -28.04
N GLU A 13 -27.31 34.20 -29.33
CA GLU A 13 -27.42 33.16 -30.36
C GLU A 13 -26.31 32.10 -30.23
N SER A 14 -25.10 32.46 -29.79
CA SER A 14 -24.05 31.48 -29.46
C SER A 14 -24.31 30.71 -28.16
N SER A 15 -25.06 31.29 -27.22
CA SER A 15 -25.39 30.66 -25.93
C SER A 15 -26.53 29.64 -26.04
N ASN A 16 -27.37 29.73 -27.08
CA ASN A 16 -28.53 28.85 -27.28
C ASN A 16 -28.29 27.67 -28.24
N ALA A 17 -27.07 27.49 -28.76
CA ALA A 17 -26.78 26.46 -29.76
C ALA A 17 -26.26 25.12 -29.19
N THR A 18 -26.12 24.97 -27.87
CA THR A 18 -25.67 23.71 -27.26
C THR A 18 -26.36 23.46 -25.92
N GLN A 19 -27.61 23.01 -25.96
CA GLN A 19 -28.20 22.17 -24.92
C GLN A 19 -29.03 21.09 -25.61
N GLU A 20 -28.54 19.85 -25.56
CA GLU A 20 -29.29 18.61 -25.28
C GLU A 20 -28.35 17.41 -25.51
N GLU A 21 -27.53 17.13 -24.50
CA GLU A 21 -27.26 15.75 -24.06
C GLU A 21 -27.15 15.83 -22.53
N ASP A 22 -28.26 15.51 -21.87
CA ASP A 22 -28.35 15.37 -20.42
C ASP A 22 -27.42 14.24 -19.96
N SER A 23 -26.30 14.60 -19.36
CA SER A 23 -25.70 13.78 -18.32
C SER A 23 -25.48 14.68 -17.11
N GLU A 24 -26.21 14.41 -16.03
CA GLU A 24 -26.07 15.04 -14.72
C GLU A 24 -24.60 15.14 -14.31
N ILE A 25 -24.00 16.32 -14.50
CA ILE A 25 -22.76 16.67 -13.80
C ILE A 25 -23.21 16.99 -12.37
N LYS A 26 -23.07 16.00 -11.50
CA LYS A 26 -23.09 16.25 -10.06
C LYS A 26 -21.88 17.13 -9.77
N ASP A 27 -22.14 18.34 -9.28
CA ASP A 27 -21.12 19.16 -8.63
C ASP A 27 -20.56 18.36 -7.45
N GLU A 28 -19.51 17.57 -7.69
CA GLU A 28 -18.67 17.05 -6.62
C GLU A 28 -17.98 18.26 -5.99
N GLU A 29 -18.26 18.50 -4.71
CA GLU A 29 -17.45 19.40 -3.88
C GLU A 29 -15.98 19.04 -4.10
N ILE A 30 -15.20 19.93 -4.73
CA ILE A 30 -13.74 19.80 -4.74
C ILE A 30 -13.28 20.10 -3.32
N GLY A 31 -13.40 19.11 -2.44
CA GLY A 31 -12.80 19.14 -1.12
C GLY A 31 -11.31 19.41 -1.29
N GLU A 32 -10.76 20.34 -0.52
CA GLU A 32 -9.32 20.62 -0.54
C GLU A 32 -8.56 19.33 -0.23
N LYS A 33 -7.85 18.80 -1.24
CA LYS A 33 -7.01 17.62 -1.08
C LYS A 33 -5.90 17.92 -0.09
N LYS A 34 -5.93 17.24 1.06
CA LYS A 34 -4.87 17.32 2.06
C LYS A 34 -3.76 16.33 1.74
N PHE A 35 -2.54 16.71 2.09
CA PHE A 35 -1.36 15.91 1.80
C PHE A 35 -0.45 15.79 3.02
N LEU A 36 0.12 14.61 3.18
CA LEU A 36 1.08 14.27 4.22
C LEU A 36 2.47 14.12 3.60
N THR A 37 3.50 14.45 4.38
CA THR A 37 4.89 14.36 3.95
C THR A 37 5.59 13.24 4.68
N PHE A 38 6.34 12.43 3.96
CA PHE A 38 7.11 11.32 4.51
C PHE A 38 8.58 11.46 4.12
N ILE A 39 9.48 11.07 5.03
CA ILE A 39 10.92 11.01 4.75
C ILE A 39 11.35 9.56 4.88
N THR A 40 11.77 8.97 3.77
CA THR A 40 12.17 7.57 3.66
C THR A 40 13.60 7.35 4.17
N SER A 41 13.99 6.09 4.39
CA SER A 41 15.29 5.73 4.96
C SER A 41 16.48 6.06 4.05
N ASP A 42 16.24 6.10 2.74
CA ASP A 42 17.16 6.55 1.69
C ASP A 42 17.14 8.08 1.49
N GLY A 43 16.41 8.81 2.33
CA GLY A 43 16.42 10.27 2.39
C GLY A 43 15.48 10.94 1.38
N GLU A 44 14.65 10.18 0.67
CA GLU A 44 13.68 10.76 -0.25
C GLU A 44 12.46 11.32 0.51
N ILE A 45 12.00 12.48 0.04
CA ILE A 45 10.80 13.14 0.57
C ILE A 45 9.63 12.82 -0.36
N MET A 46 8.60 12.18 0.19
CA MET A 46 7.40 11.78 -0.57
C MET A 46 6.17 12.49 -0.02
N LYS A 47 5.35 13.03 -0.92
CA LYS A 47 4.08 13.71 -0.59
C LYS A 47 2.91 12.84 -1.06
N VAL A 48 2.03 12.48 -0.14
CA VAL A 48 0.93 11.52 -0.38
C VAL A 48 -0.40 12.15 0.02
N GLU A 49 -1.45 11.91 -0.75
CA GLU A 49 -2.81 12.34 -0.37
C GLU A 49 -3.22 11.67 0.94
N GLU A 50 -3.78 12.46 1.86
CA GLU A 50 -4.15 12.01 3.20
C GLU A 50 -5.12 10.82 3.15
N GLU A 51 -6.09 10.86 2.24
CA GLU A 51 -7.13 9.85 2.07
C GLU A 51 -6.59 8.42 1.92
N PHE A 52 -5.51 8.25 1.15
CA PHE A 52 -4.89 6.93 0.96
C PHE A 52 -4.23 6.44 2.26
N MET A 53 -3.62 7.36 3.02
CA MET A 53 -2.91 7.03 4.23
C MET A 53 -3.82 6.84 5.45
N LEU A 54 -5.13 7.09 5.33
CA LEU A 54 -6.10 6.81 6.37
C LEU A 54 -6.28 5.31 6.65
N GLN A 55 -5.67 4.41 5.89
CA GLN A 55 -5.62 3.00 6.28
C GLN A 55 -4.59 2.70 7.38
N SER A 56 -3.67 3.63 7.63
CA SER A 56 -2.67 3.53 8.68
C SER A 56 -3.24 4.05 10.00
N GLU A 57 -3.32 3.17 11.01
CA GLU A 57 -3.74 3.57 12.36
C GLU A 57 -2.74 4.53 13.00
N LEU A 58 -1.45 4.40 12.69
CA LEU A 58 -0.43 5.37 13.12
C LEU A 58 -0.74 6.78 12.61
N ILE A 59 -1.09 6.89 11.32
CA ILE A 59 -1.41 8.17 10.69
C ILE A 59 -2.72 8.74 11.24
N LYS A 60 -3.77 7.93 11.42
CA LYS A 60 -5.01 8.41 12.06
C LYS A 60 -4.74 9.02 13.43
N PHE A 61 -4.00 8.30 14.28
CA PHE A 61 -3.61 8.79 15.61
C PHE A 61 -2.80 10.09 15.51
N LYS A 62 -1.86 10.16 14.56
CA LYS A 62 -1.02 11.35 14.38
C LYS A 62 -1.80 12.57 13.91
N LEU A 63 -2.84 12.40 13.10
CA LEU A 63 -3.68 13.51 12.62
C LEU A 63 -4.54 14.13 13.72
N GLU A 64 -4.80 13.41 14.81
CA GLU A 64 -5.47 13.95 16.00
C GLU A 64 -4.55 14.86 16.83
N ASP A 65 -3.23 14.67 16.72
CA ASP A 65 -2.22 15.47 17.40
C ASP A 65 -1.80 16.66 16.52
N VAL A 66 -1.63 17.86 17.09
CA VAL A 66 -1.27 19.11 16.36
C VAL A 66 0.22 19.13 15.94
N CYS A 67 0.81 17.97 15.66
CA CYS A 67 2.23 17.80 15.39
C CYS A 67 2.54 17.90 13.89
N ASP A 68 3.80 18.19 13.55
CA ASP A 68 4.27 18.39 12.18
C ASP A 68 3.79 17.29 11.22
N ASN A 69 3.31 17.72 10.04
CA ASN A 69 2.82 16.86 8.94
C ASN A 69 3.91 15.99 8.28
N VAL A 70 5.11 15.92 8.86
CA VAL A 70 6.25 15.16 8.37
C VAL A 70 6.42 13.88 9.18
N THR A 71 6.34 12.73 8.53
CA THR A 71 6.49 11.40 9.15
C THR A 71 7.78 10.72 8.67
N PRO A 72 8.79 10.55 9.53
CA PRO A 72 10.00 9.83 9.17
C PRO A 72 9.76 8.32 9.12
N LEU A 73 10.35 7.63 8.14
CA LEU A 73 10.29 6.19 7.92
C LEU A 73 11.71 5.61 7.90
N PRO A 74 12.36 5.46 9.07
CA PRO A 74 13.81 5.19 9.15
C PRO A 74 14.23 3.83 8.57
N ASN A 75 13.31 2.89 8.37
CA ASN A 75 13.59 1.54 7.84
C ASN A 75 12.84 1.22 6.55
N VAL A 76 12.22 2.21 5.90
CA VAL A 76 11.44 2.01 4.67
C VAL A 76 12.03 2.88 3.57
N THR A 77 12.50 2.25 2.50
CA THR A 77 13.00 2.97 1.32
C THR A 77 11.85 3.52 0.49
N ALA A 78 12.12 4.50 -0.37
CA ALA A 78 11.11 5.09 -1.24
C ALA A 78 10.42 4.08 -2.16
N ASN A 79 11.16 3.10 -2.68
CA ASN A 79 10.59 2.03 -3.50
C ASN A 79 9.53 1.21 -2.74
N ILE A 80 9.84 0.81 -1.50
CA ILE A 80 8.90 0.03 -0.68
C ILE A 80 7.72 0.90 -0.24
N PHE A 81 7.98 2.15 0.12
CA PHE A 81 6.90 3.07 0.49
C PHE A 81 5.96 3.37 -0.69
N THR A 82 6.47 3.43 -1.92
CA THR A 82 5.64 3.52 -3.14
C THR A 82 4.68 2.34 -3.24
N MET A 83 5.15 1.12 -3.01
CA MET A 83 4.28 -0.06 -3.00
C MET A 83 3.21 0.01 -1.90
N VAL A 84 3.57 0.50 -0.71
CA VAL A 84 2.60 0.72 0.38
C VAL A 84 1.53 1.72 -0.04
N ILE A 85 1.92 2.82 -0.68
CA ILE A 85 0.98 3.84 -1.18
C ILE A 85 0.04 3.23 -2.23
N ASP A 86 0.56 2.40 -3.14
CA ASP A 86 -0.24 1.78 -4.19
C ASP A 86 -1.25 0.76 -3.62
N TYR A 87 -0.83 -0.03 -2.63
CA TYR A 87 -1.75 -0.88 -1.85
C TYR A 87 -2.86 -0.04 -1.22
N CYS A 88 -2.50 1.01 -0.50
CA CYS A 88 -3.45 1.90 0.16
C CYS A 88 -4.42 2.51 -0.86
N LYS A 89 -3.93 3.11 -1.95
CA LYS A 89 -4.78 3.65 -3.02
C LYS A 89 -5.77 2.62 -3.56
N HIS A 90 -5.32 1.38 -3.76
CA HIS A 90 -6.18 0.33 -4.28
C HIS A 90 -7.24 -0.13 -3.26
N HIS A 91 -6.96 -0.02 -1.97
CA HIS A 91 -7.86 -0.44 -0.89
C HIS A 91 -8.76 0.67 -0.33
N VAL A 92 -8.77 1.87 -0.96
CA VAL A 92 -9.74 2.91 -0.61
C VAL A 92 -11.11 2.59 -1.24
N GLY A 93 -12.16 2.80 -0.45
CA GLY A 93 -13.56 2.67 -0.88
C GLY A 93 -14.12 1.25 -0.79
N ASP A 94 -15.38 1.11 -1.18
CA ASP A 94 -16.09 -0.17 -1.19
C ASP A 94 -15.86 -0.88 -2.54
N LYS A 95 -14.88 -1.78 -2.58
CA LYS A 95 -14.63 -2.67 -3.72
C LYS A 95 -15.11 -4.09 -3.43
N GLU A 96 -15.44 -4.83 -4.49
CA GLU A 96 -15.81 -6.23 -4.35
C GLU A 96 -14.61 -7.05 -3.85
N ALA A 97 -14.85 -7.93 -2.87
CA ALA A 97 -13.79 -8.71 -2.25
C ALA A 97 -13.04 -9.61 -3.25
N GLU A 98 -13.72 -10.10 -4.30
CA GLU A 98 -13.07 -10.93 -5.33
C GLU A 98 -12.10 -10.13 -6.21
N GLU A 99 -12.42 -8.87 -6.51
CA GLU A 99 -11.53 -7.97 -7.25
C GLU A 99 -10.28 -7.66 -6.43
N LEU A 100 -10.45 -7.31 -5.15
CA LEU A 100 -9.36 -7.03 -4.21
C LEU A 100 -8.42 -8.23 -4.09
N ASN A 101 -8.95 -9.44 -3.86
CA ASN A 101 -8.14 -10.63 -3.68
C ASN A 101 -7.27 -10.94 -4.91
N LYS A 102 -7.79 -10.76 -6.13
CA LYS A 102 -7.03 -10.97 -7.36
C LYS A 102 -5.88 -9.97 -7.50
N TRP A 103 -6.17 -8.70 -7.23
CA TRP A 103 -5.14 -7.66 -7.26
C TRP A 103 -4.09 -7.89 -6.17
N ASP A 104 -4.49 -8.29 -4.97
CA ASP A 104 -3.59 -8.60 -3.85
C ASP A 104 -2.63 -9.74 -4.17
N ASP A 105 -3.12 -10.81 -4.81
CA ASP A 105 -2.29 -11.94 -5.23
C ASP A 105 -1.23 -11.51 -6.25
N GLU A 106 -1.56 -10.60 -7.17
CA GLU A 106 -0.62 -10.02 -8.14
C GLU A 106 0.35 -9.02 -7.49
N PHE A 107 -0.15 -8.15 -6.62
CA PHE A 107 0.62 -7.13 -5.92
C PHE A 107 1.72 -7.73 -5.04
N ILE A 108 1.40 -8.82 -4.33
CA ILE A 108 2.34 -9.48 -3.42
C ILE A 108 3.20 -10.55 -4.11
N ASP A 109 3.06 -10.74 -5.43
CA ASP A 109 3.92 -11.62 -6.22
C ASP A 109 5.26 -10.96 -6.57
N VAL A 110 6.03 -10.70 -5.52
CA VAL A 110 7.35 -10.09 -5.57
C VAL A 110 8.39 -10.94 -4.86
N ASP A 111 9.66 -10.60 -5.04
CA ASP A 111 10.77 -11.30 -4.40
C ASP A 111 10.63 -11.31 -2.87
N GLN A 112 11.06 -12.41 -2.24
CA GLN A 112 11.03 -12.61 -0.79
C GLN A 112 11.59 -11.42 0.02
N LYS A 113 12.69 -10.81 -0.46
CA LYS A 113 13.27 -9.63 0.20
C LYS A 113 12.26 -8.48 0.25
N ILE A 114 11.56 -8.23 -0.86
CA ILE A 114 10.56 -7.17 -0.96
C ILE A 114 9.38 -7.49 -0.04
N VAL A 115 8.94 -8.76 0.04
CA VAL A 115 7.88 -9.18 0.98
C VAL A 115 8.25 -8.85 2.43
N PHE A 116 9.49 -9.14 2.86
CA PHE A 116 9.93 -8.79 4.22
C PHE A 116 10.03 -7.28 4.44
N ASP A 117 10.50 -6.53 3.46
CA ASP A 117 10.54 -5.07 3.54
C ASP A 117 9.12 -4.47 3.65
N ILE A 118 8.13 -5.04 2.94
CA ILE A 118 6.71 -4.70 3.05
C ILE A 118 6.17 -5.03 4.45
N ILE A 119 6.49 -6.20 5.01
CA ILE A 119 6.08 -6.59 6.38
C ILE A 119 6.58 -5.54 7.39
N MET A 120 7.84 -5.14 7.29
CA MET A 120 8.41 -4.12 8.19
C MET A 120 7.70 -2.77 8.04
N ALA A 121 7.44 -2.34 6.81
CA ALA A 121 6.74 -1.07 6.54
C ALA A 121 5.29 -1.09 7.04
N ALA A 122 4.55 -2.16 6.74
CA ALA A 122 3.16 -2.33 7.15
C ALA A 122 3.01 -2.40 8.67
N ASN A 123 3.94 -3.08 9.35
CA ASN A 123 4.00 -3.12 10.81
C ASN A 123 4.29 -1.73 11.40
N TYR A 124 5.24 -0.98 10.83
CA TYR A 124 5.57 0.37 11.31
C TYR A 124 4.37 1.33 11.18
N LEU A 125 3.67 1.28 10.04
CA LEU A 125 2.51 2.12 9.75
C LEU A 125 1.20 1.58 10.35
N PHE A 126 1.20 0.43 11.02
CA PHE A 126 -0.01 -0.25 11.49
C PHE A 126 -1.10 -0.42 10.40
N ILE A 127 -0.71 -0.86 9.21
CA ILE A 127 -1.64 -1.18 8.11
C ILE A 127 -1.94 -2.68 8.17
N LYS A 128 -3.00 -3.05 8.88
CA LYS A 128 -3.32 -4.46 9.18
C LYS A 128 -3.52 -5.32 7.92
N GLY A 129 -4.27 -4.83 6.93
CA GLY A 129 -4.56 -5.59 5.70
C GLY A 129 -3.28 -5.97 4.93
N LEU A 130 -2.40 -4.98 4.73
CA LEU A 130 -1.10 -5.20 4.07
C LEU A 130 -0.19 -6.14 4.88
N LEU A 131 -0.18 -6.01 6.21
CA LEU A 131 0.60 -6.88 7.07
C LEU A 131 0.12 -8.34 7.00
N ASP A 132 -1.19 -8.56 7.04
CA ASP A 132 -1.78 -9.89 6.94
C ASP A 132 -1.49 -10.52 5.56
N LEU A 133 -1.64 -9.76 4.48
CA LEU A 133 -1.34 -10.19 3.11
C LEU A 133 0.13 -10.61 2.96
N ALA A 134 1.06 -9.76 3.40
CA ALA A 134 2.49 -10.03 3.27
C ALA A 134 2.93 -11.20 4.17
N CYS A 135 2.37 -11.31 5.40
CA CYS A 135 2.59 -12.46 6.28
C CYS A 135 2.07 -13.77 5.66
N ALA A 136 0.92 -13.74 4.99
CA ALA A 136 0.39 -14.91 4.30
C ALA A 136 1.30 -15.35 3.15
N LYS A 137 1.85 -14.42 2.36
CA LYS A 137 2.86 -14.72 1.33
C LYS A 137 4.13 -15.31 1.95
N ALA A 138 4.65 -14.71 3.02
CA ALA A 138 5.82 -15.24 3.74
C ALA A 138 5.59 -16.66 4.30
N ALA A 139 4.40 -16.92 4.84
CA ALA A 139 4.02 -18.25 5.31
C ALA A 139 3.98 -19.27 4.14
N LYS A 140 3.42 -18.90 2.98
CA LYS A 140 3.44 -19.75 1.77
C LYS A 140 4.87 -20.03 1.29
N ILE A 141 5.80 -19.08 1.43
CA ILE A 141 7.22 -19.26 1.08
C ILE A 141 7.89 -20.31 1.98
N ILE A 142 7.51 -20.38 3.26
CA ILE A 142 8.13 -21.28 4.26
C ILE A 142 7.45 -22.65 4.30
N SER A 143 6.13 -22.67 4.13
CA SER A 143 5.31 -23.87 4.30
C SER A 143 5.72 -25.00 3.34
N GLY A 144 5.81 -26.22 3.87
CA GLY A 144 6.12 -27.41 3.09
C GLY A 144 7.59 -27.54 2.66
N LYS A 145 8.50 -26.68 3.13
CA LYS A 145 9.93 -26.83 2.88
C LYS A 145 10.62 -27.52 4.07
N PRO A 146 11.63 -28.37 3.82
CA PRO A 146 12.40 -28.96 4.91
C PRO A 146 13.31 -27.93 5.58
N VAL A 147 13.65 -28.16 6.85
CA VAL A 147 14.42 -27.24 7.70
C VAL A 147 15.74 -26.75 7.06
N PRO A 148 16.56 -27.60 6.41
CA PRO A 148 17.77 -27.13 5.75
C PRO A 148 17.50 -26.12 4.63
N VAL A 149 16.42 -26.33 3.86
CA VAL A 149 16.03 -25.42 2.77
C VAL A 149 15.50 -24.11 3.33
N ILE A 150 14.71 -24.14 4.40
CA ILE A 150 14.23 -22.92 5.08
C ILE A 150 15.40 -22.10 5.61
N ARG A 151 16.40 -22.76 6.23
CA ARG A 151 17.60 -22.09 6.75
C ARG A 151 18.36 -21.37 5.66
N GLU A 152 18.61 -22.04 4.53
CA GLU A 152 19.27 -21.41 3.38
C GLU A 152 18.44 -20.24 2.82
N LEU A 153 17.14 -20.44 2.64
CA LEU A 153 16.21 -19.44 2.11
C LEU A 153 16.13 -18.18 2.97
N LEU A 154 16.15 -18.34 4.30
CA LEU A 154 16.12 -17.24 5.26
C LEU A 154 17.52 -16.75 5.64
N ARG A 155 18.59 -17.33 5.07
CA ARG A 155 19.99 -17.06 5.42
C ARG A 155 20.25 -17.16 6.93
N MET A 156 19.70 -18.20 7.54
CA MET A 156 19.81 -18.49 8.97
C MET A 156 20.81 -19.60 9.23
N GLU A 157 21.79 -19.33 10.09
CA GLU A 157 22.69 -20.35 10.62
C GLU A 157 22.00 -21.17 11.72
N SER A 158 22.46 -22.42 11.90
CA SER A 158 21.97 -23.24 13.01
C SER A 158 22.58 -22.76 14.33
N GLY A 159 21.72 -22.48 15.31
CA GLY A 159 22.15 -22.20 16.68
C GLY A 159 22.37 -23.44 17.55
N PHE A 160 22.20 -24.65 16.99
CA PHE A 160 22.30 -25.92 17.71
C PHE A 160 23.69 -26.52 17.62
N THR A 161 24.09 -27.26 18.65
CA THR A 161 25.25 -28.16 18.60
C THR A 161 24.97 -29.37 17.70
N GLU A 162 26.03 -30.06 17.23
CA GLU A 162 25.88 -31.25 16.39
C GLU A 162 25.04 -32.36 17.06
N GLU A 163 25.19 -32.53 18.38
CA GLU A 163 24.43 -33.51 19.17
C GLU A 163 22.93 -33.15 19.20
N GLU A 164 22.60 -31.89 19.50
CA GLU A 164 21.21 -31.41 19.50
C GLU A 164 20.58 -31.48 18.10
N GLU A 165 21.34 -31.23 17.03
CA GLU A 165 20.85 -31.40 15.67
C GLU A 165 20.55 -32.85 15.32
N GLU A 166 21.40 -33.78 15.76
CA GLU A 166 21.17 -35.20 15.52
C GLU A 166 19.96 -35.72 16.30
N GLU A 167 19.79 -35.28 17.56
CA GLU A 167 18.59 -35.56 18.35
C GLU A 167 17.33 -34.97 17.70
N ASN A 168 17.40 -33.72 17.23
CA ASN A 168 16.28 -33.08 16.53
C ASN A 168 15.90 -33.82 15.24
N ARG A 169 16.89 -34.30 14.46
CA ARG A 169 16.65 -35.14 13.28
C ARG A 169 15.99 -36.48 13.63
N LYS A 170 16.40 -37.12 14.74
CA LYS A 170 15.80 -38.39 15.21
C LYS A 170 14.37 -38.20 15.70
N MET A 171 14.09 -37.10 16.41
CA MET A 171 12.76 -36.82 16.97
C MET A 171 11.78 -36.28 15.93
N ASN A 172 12.26 -35.54 14.93
CA ASN A 172 11.44 -34.84 13.94
C ASN A 172 11.85 -35.18 12.50
N PRO A 173 11.84 -36.45 12.07
CA PRO A 173 12.24 -36.84 10.71
C PRO A 173 11.42 -36.09 9.64
N TRP A 174 10.12 -35.88 9.90
CA TRP A 174 9.20 -35.13 9.04
C TRP A 174 9.66 -33.70 8.68
N ALA A 175 10.53 -33.09 9.48
CA ALA A 175 11.01 -31.72 9.27
C ALA A 175 12.25 -31.66 8.36
N TYR A 176 12.85 -32.80 8.03
CA TYR A 176 14.09 -32.90 7.23
C TYR A 176 13.92 -33.71 5.94
N GLU A 177 12.76 -34.35 5.76
CA GLU A 177 12.39 -35.15 4.58
C GLU A 177 11.67 -34.26 3.54
N ASP A 178 11.75 -34.65 2.25
CA ASP A 178 11.18 -33.92 1.10
C ASP A 178 9.66 -34.08 0.95
#